data_AF-A0AAT9HAY4-F1
#
_entry.id   AF-A0AAT9HAY4-F1
#
_cell.length_a   1.000
_cell.length_b   1.000
_cell.length_c   1.000
_cell.angle_alpha   90.00
_cell.angle_beta   90.00
_cell.angle_gamma   90.00
#
_symmetry.space_group_name_H-M   'P 1'
#
loop_
_entity.id
_entity.type
_entity.pdbx_description
1 polymer ?
#
loop_
_entity_poly.entity_id
_entity_poly.type
_entity_poly.pdbx_seq_one_letter_code
_entity_poly.pdbx_strand_id
1 'polypeptide(L)'
;MYALDKDRVWLVGENGTVRRTFGVSPSTVDPRPGTYRVTSRSGSVTGSDGVQIEHVVRFASAEGTTIGFSAAVDGSAPQLDPEERTGGIRETRADGKAMWKFATIGRPVVVVP
;
A
#
# COMPACT_ATOMS: atom_id res chain seq x y z
N MET A 1 7.97 6.03 1.10
CA MET A 1 8.63 5.62 -0.16
C MET A 1 8.30 4.16 -0.38
N TYR A 2 7.99 3.79 -1.62
CA TYR A 2 7.72 2.42 -2.06
C TYR A 2 8.61 2.10 -3.25
N ALA A 3 9.39 1.03 -3.18
CA ALA A 3 10.23 0.55 -4.28
C ALA A 3 9.62 -0.72 -4.86
N LEU A 4 9.42 -0.73 -6.17
CA LEU A 4 8.72 -1.77 -6.92
C LEU A 4 9.58 -3.04 -7.00
N ASP A 5 10.82 -2.92 -7.48
CA ASP A 5 11.79 -4.00 -7.68
C ASP A 5 12.22 -4.70 -6.38
N LYS A 6 11.87 -4.12 -5.23
CA LYS A 6 12.21 -4.65 -3.90
C LYS A 6 11.00 -5.08 -3.10
N ASP A 7 9.79 -4.84 -3.62
CA ASP A 7 8.54 -5.00 -2.89
C ASP A 7 8.67 -4.46 -1.47
N ARG A 8 9.09 -3.20 -1.34
CA ARG A 8 9.52 -2.65 -0.04
C ARG A 8 9.08 -1.23 0.18
N VAL A 9 8.70 -0.96 1.43
CA VAL A 9 8.31 0.36 1.90
C VAL A 9 9.32 0.89 2.90
N TRP A 10 9.51 2.20 2.88
CA TRP A 10 10.18 2.99 3.90
C TRP A 10 9.27 4.12 4.37
N LEU A 11 9.07 4.20 5.69
CA LEU A 11 8.40 5.34 6.33
C LEU A 11 9.47 6.39 6.65
N VAL A 12 9.58 7.39 5.78
CA VAL A 12 10.64 8.42 5.83
C VAL A 12 10.12 9.69 6.51
N GLY A 13 10.72 10.06 7.64
CA GLY A 13 10.40 11.29 8.38
C GLY A 13 10.74 12.57 7.58
N GLU A 14 10.30 13.72 8.09
CA GLU A 14 10.46 15.02 7.42
C GLU A 14 11.92 15.43 7.23
N ASN A 15 12.81 14.98 8.11
CA ASN A 15 14.25 15.18 8.04
C ASN A 15 14.97 14.11 7.19
N GLY A 16 14.25 13.29 6.44
CA GLY A 16 14.83 12.20 5.64
C GLY A 16 15.19 10.95 6.45
N THR A 17 14.98 10.92 7.77
CA THR A 17 15.29 9.73 8.59
C THR A 17 14.30 8.60 8.32
N VAL A 18 14.81 7.40 8.03
CA VAL A 18 14.00 6.19 7.93
C VAL A 18 13.54 5.77 9.32
N ARG A 19 12.21 5.78 9.56
CA ARG A 19 11.61 5.34 10.83
C ARG A 19 11.29 3.84 10.84
N ARG A 20 11.00 3.28 9.67
CA ARG A 20 10.66 1.87 9.49
C ARG A 20 10.90 1.46 8.04
N THR A 21 11.29 0.21 7.83
CA THR A 21 11.28 -0.45 6.52
C THR A 21 10.70 -1.85 6.64
N PHE A 22 9.94 -2.28 5.64
CA PHE A 22 9.30 -3.60 5.62
C PHE A 22 9.00 -4.04 4.18
N GLY A 23 8.99 -5.35 3.96
CA GLY A 23 8.54 -5.93 2.70
C GLY A 23 7.02 -5.89 2.58
N VAL A 24 6.52 -5.93 1.35
CA VAL A 24 5.10 -5.96 1.02
C VAL A 24 4.83 -7.03 -0.05
N SER A 25 3.56 -7.30 -0.33
CA SER A 25 3.14 -8.16 -1.44
C SER A 25 2.19 -7.38 -2.33
N PRO A 26 2.65 -6.88 -3.49
CA PRO A 26 1.79 -6.14 -4.42
C PRO A 26 0.81 -7.07 -5.16
N SER A 27 -0.22 -6.44 -5.71
CA SER A 27 -1.19 -7.05 -6.64
C SER A 27 -0.71 -6.94 -8.10
N THR A 28 -1.58 -7.25 -9.06
CA THR A 28 -1.27 -7.30 -10.49
C THR A 28 -1.02 -5.94 -11.14
N VAL A 29 -1.42 -4.83 -10.51
CA VAL A 29 -1.25 -3.47 -11.05
C VAL A 29 -0.39 -2.61 -10.13
N ASP A 30 0.75 -2.17 -10.66
CA ASP A 30 1.66 -1.25 -9.99
C ASP A 30 1.44 0.22 -10.39
N PRO A 31 1.74 1.17 -9.47
CA PRO A 31 1.86 2.57 -9.84
C PRO A 31 3.15 2.81 -10.63
N ARG A 32 3.13 3.78 -11.54
CA ARG A 32 4.38 4.21 -12.19
C ARG A 32 5.31 4.89 -11.16
N PRO A 33 6.63 4.85 -11.35
CA PRO A 33 7.55 5.68 -10.57
C PRO A 33 7.15 7.16 -10.60
N GLY A 34 7.19 7.82 -9.45
CA GLY A 34 6.71 9.19 -9.31
C GLY A 34 6.35 9.58 -7.88
N THR A 35 5.90 10.82 -7.71
CA THR A 35 5.41 11.31 -6.41
C THR A 35 3.90 11.47 -6.44
N TYR A 36 3.25 10.80 -5.49
CA TYR A 36 1.81 10.80 -5.30
C TYR A 36 1.45 11.39 -3.93
N ARG A 37 0.15 11.51 -3.66
CA ARG A 37 -0.37 11.89 -2.34
C ARG A 37 -1.46 10.92 -1.92
N VAL A 38 -1.54 10.65 -0.62
CA VAL A 38 -2.67 9.90 -0.06
C VAL A 38 -3.96 10.68 -0.32
N THR A 39 -4.89 10.10 -1.07
CA THR A 39 -6.14 10.75 -1.46
C THR A 39 -7.31 10.30 -0.60
N SER A 40 -7.32 9.03 -0.16
CA SER A 40 -8.39 8.49 0.66
C SER A 40 -7.91 7.36 1.57
N ARG A 41 -8.70 7.11 2.61
CA ARG A 41 -8.41 6.15 3.67
C ARG A 41 -9.68 5.46 4.12
N SER A 42 -9.58 4.19 4.49
CA SER A 42 -10.69 3.42 5.06
C SER A 42 -10.18 2.55 6.20
N GLY A 43 -10.88 2.54 7.33
CA GLY A 43 -10.49 1.74 8.49
C GLY A 43 -10.57 0.24 8.22
N SER A 44 -11.62 -0.19 7.51
CA SER A 44 -11.87 -1.58 7.16
C SER A 44 -12.76 -1.67 5.92
N VAL A 45 -12.44 -2.57 4.99
CA VAL A 45 -13.23 -2.91 3.78
C VAL A 45 -12.94 -4.35 3.36
N THR A 46 -13.76 -4.95 2.50
CA THR A 46 -13.41 -6.20 1.82
C THR A 46 -12.42 -5.89 0.68
N GLY A 47 -11.32 -6.64 0.62
CA GLY A 47 -10.34 -6.59 -0.46
C GLY A 47 -10.89 -7.17 -1.75
N SER A 48 -10.21 -6.91 -2.88
CA SER A 48 -10.58 -7.49 -4.17
C SER A 48 -10.46 -9.03 -4.18
N ASP A 49 -9.59 -9.57 -3.34
CA ASP A 49 -9.41 -11.01 -3.10
C ASP A 49 -10.46 -11.61 -2.13
N GLY A 50 -11.50 -10.84 -1.77
CA GLY A 50 -12.56 -11.27 -0.84
C GLY A 50 -12.16 -11.26 0.64
N VAL A 51 -10.90 -10.96 0.97
CA VAL A 51 -10.41 -10.97 2.35
C VAL A 51 -10.78 -9.67 3.07
N GLN A 52 -11.14 -9.76 4.35
CA GLN A 52 -11.32 -8.56 5.18
C GLN A 52 -9.97 -7.86 5.39
N ILE A 53 -9.85 -6.62 4.91
CA ILE A 53 -8.65 -5.80 5.07
C ILE A 53 -8.93 -4.58 5.96
N GLU A 54 -7.89 -4.10 6.63
CA GLU A 54 -7.89 -2.91 7.47
C GLU A 54 -6.73 -1.98 7.13
N HIS A 55 -6.73 -0.79 7.73
CA HIS A 55 -5.66 0.20 7.60
C HIS A 55 -5.42 0.68 6.15
N VAL A 56 -6.48 0.83 5.36
CA VAL A 56 -6.37 1.10 3.92
C VAL A 56 -5.92 2.52 3.62
N VAL A 57 -4.81 2.68 2.90
CA VAL A 57 -4.24 3.96 2.48
C VAL A 57 -4.09 4.01 0.96
N ARG A 58 -4.96 4.77 0.27
CA ARG A 58 -4.97 4.87 -1.20
C ARG A 58 -4.25 6.14 -1.65
N PHE A 59 -3.39 6.02 -2.66
CA PHE A 59 -2.53 7.13 -3.09
C PHE A 59 -2.39 7.28 -4.61
N ALA A 60 -2.70 6.25 -5.40
CA ALA A 60 -2.56 6.29 -6.85
C ALA A 60 -3.72 5.57 -7.53
N SER A 61 -3.84 5.82 -8.84
CA SER A 61 -4.68 5.05 -9.75
C SER A 61 -3.89 4.78 -11.03
N ALA A 62 -3.97 3.57 -11.56
CA ALA A 62 -3.38 3.19 -12.84
C ALA A 62 -4.38 2.32 -13.59
N GLU A 63 -4.62 2.62 -14.87
CA GLU A 63 -5.52 1.83 -15.73
C GLU A 63 -6.94 1.62 -15.16
N GLY A 64 -7.45 2.58 -14.39
CA GLY A 64 -8.76 2.47 -13.71
C GLY A 64 -8.72 1.69 -12.39
N THR A 65 -7.60 1.06 -12.04
CA THR A 65 -7.39 0.36 -10.79
C THR A 65 -6.85 1.31 -9.72
N THR A 66 -7.49 1.30 -8.54
CA THR A 66 -7.03 2.08 -7.39
C THR A 66 -5.93 1.34 -6.65
N ILE A 67 -4.86 2.07 -6.30
CA ILE A 67 -3.67 1.52 -5.68
C ILE A 67 -3.52 2.05 -4.26
N GLY A 68 -3.24 1.14 -3.32
CA GLY A 68 -3.06 1.50 -1.93
C GLY A 68 -2.55 0.37 -1.05
N PHE A 69 -2.02 0.76 0.11
CA PHE A 69 -1.56 -0.14 1.14
C PHE A 69 -2.74 -0.65 1.98
N SER A 70 -2.67 -1.90 2.42
CA SER A 70 -3.65 -2.48 3.35
C SER A 70 -3.08 -3.70 4.06
N ALA A 71 -3.66 -4.07 5.19
CA ALA A 71 -3.34 -5.32 5.88
C ALA A 71 -4.56 -6.22 5.94
N ALA A 72 -4.37 -7.52 5.71
CA ALA A 72 -5.39 -8.51 6.01
C ALA A 72 -5.60 -8.62 7.53
N VAL A 73 -6.86 -8.68 7.96
CA VAL A 73 -7.20 -8.87 9.38
C VAL A 73 -6.71 -10.23 9.88
N ASP A 74 -6.77 -11.26 9.03
CA ASP A 74 -6.31 -12.63 9.30
C ASP A 74 -4.81 -12.84 9.04
N GLY A 75 -4.10 -11.82 8.54
CA GLY A 75 -2.68 -11.88 8.22
C GLY A 75 -2.33 -12.62 6.93
N SER A 76 -3.32 -13.02 6.12
CA SER A 76 -3.08 -13.68 4.84
C SER A 76 -2.31 -12.80 3.85
N ALA A 77 -1.52 -13.46 2.99
CA ALA A 77 -0.98 -12.87 1.78
C ALA A 77 -2.12 -12.61 0.77
N PRO A 78 -1.95 -11.71 -0.21
CA PRO A 78 -2.98 -11.51 -1.22
C PRO A 78 -3.10 -12.76 -2.09
N GLN A 79 -4.33 -13.17 -2.40
CA GLN A 79 -4.58 -14.19 -3.41
C GLN A 79 -4.77 -13.51 -4.76
N LEU A 80 -3.86 -13.79 -5.70
CA LEU A 80 -3.84 -13.13 -7.00
C LEU A 80 -4.50 -14.03 -8.05
N ASP A 81 -5.50 -13.48 -8.73
CA ASP A 81 -5.92 -13.95 -10.04
C ASP A 81 -5.19 -13.12 -11.12
N PRO A 82 -4.32 -13.72 -11.95
CA PRO A 82 -3.61 -13.01 -13.01
C PRO A 82 -4.52 -12.35 -14.04
N GLU A 83 -5.77 -12.80 -14.18
CA GLU A 83 -6.75 -12.20 -15.09
C GLU A 83 -7.43 -10.96 -14.50
N GLU A 84 -7.36 -10.77 -13.18
CA GLU A 84 -7.94 -9.62 -12.50
C GLU A 84 -6.93 -8.48 -12.32
N ARG A 85 -7.43 -7.24 -12.46
CA ARG A 85 -6.65 -6.02 -12.27
C ARG A 85 -6.86 -5.46 -10.86
N THR A 86 -5.96 -5.78 -9.95
CA THR A 86 -6.03 -5.39 -8.54
C THR A 86 -4.83 -4.53 -8.15
N GLY A 87 -5.02 -3.57 -7.24
CA GLY A 87 -3.98 -2.58 -6.85
C GLY A 87 -3.65 -2.57 -5.36
N GLY A 88 -4.07 -3.60 -4.63
CA GLY A 88 -3.77 -3.73 -3.21
C GLY A 88 -2.29 -4.06 -3.00
N ILE A 89 -1.63 -3.31 -2.14
CA ILE A 89 -0.27 -3.62 -1.67
C ILE A 89 -0.40 -4.15 -0.26
N ARG A 90 -0.28 -5.46 -0.09
CA ARG A 90 -0.51 -6.15 1.19
C ARG A 90 0.69 -5.97 2.11
N GLU A 91 0.40 -5.48 3.31
CA GLU A 91 1.33 -5.31 4.42
C GLU A 91 1.01 -6.33 5.52
N THR A 92 1.97 -6.62 6.40
CA THR A 92 1.62 -7.29 7.66
C THR A 92 0.71 -6.37 8.48
N ARG A 93 -0.09 -6.94 9.38
CA ARG A 93 -0.96 -6.15 10.25
C ARG A 93 -0.21 -5.11 11.10
N ALA A 94 0.98 -5.47 11.57
CA ALA A 94 1.83 -4.58 12.35
C ALA A 94 2.43 -3.45 11.50
N ASP A 95 2.80 -3.73 10.24
CA ASP A 95 3.27 -2.73 9.28
C ASP A 95 2.12 -1.79 8.86
N GLY A 96 0.96 -2.35 8.52
CA GLY A 96 -0.24 -1.58 8.17
C GLY A 96 -0.71 -0.63 9.26
N LYS A 97 -0.62 -1.03 10.53
CA LYS A 97 -0.90 -0.13 11.65
C LYS A 97 0.08 1.06 11.69
N ALA A 98 1.35 0.87 11.34
CA ALA A 98 2.31 1.97 11.29
C ALA A 98 2.12 2.84 10.04
N MET A 99 1.88 2.23 8.88
CA MET A 99 1.51 2.93 7.65
C MET A 99 0.28 3.82 7.89
N TRP A 100 -0.78 3.28 8.49
CA TRP A 100 -2.00 4.02 8.82
C TRP A 100 -1.76 5.24 9.70
N LYS A 101 -0.91 5.12 10.73
CA LYS A 101 -0.56 6.25 11.59
C LYS A 101 0.30 7.30 10.87
N PHE A 102 1.15 6.84 9.97
CA PHE A 102 2.14 7.68 9.31
C PHE A 102 1.60 8.41 8.07
N ALA A 103 0.83 7.73 7.23
CA ALA A 103 0.37 8.19 5.92
C ALA A 103 -1.09 8.69 5.98
N THR A 104 -1.28 9.86 6.59
CA THR A 104 -2.58 10.56 6.58
C THR A 104 -2.86 11.19 5.21
N ILE A 105 -4.10 11.66 4.98
CA ILE A 105 -4.49 12.35 3.75
C ILE A 105 -3.49 13.48 3.44
N GLY A 106 -3.08 13.57 2.17
CA GLY A 106 -2.13 14.54 1.66
C GLY A 106 -0.65 14.17 1.86
N ARG A 107 -0.31 13.17 2.69
CA ARG A 107 1.08 12.70 2.88
C ARG A 107 1.65 12.25 1.52
N PRO A 108 2.88 12.64 1.17
CA PRO A 108 3.50 12.18 -0.07
C PRO A 108 3.85 10.70 -0.03
N VAL A 109 3.62 10.01 -1.14
CA VAL A 109 4.10 8.65 -1.41
C VAL A 109 5.00 8.73 -2.64
N VAL A 110 6.29 8.56 -2.43
CA VAL A 110 7.28 8.49 -3.51
C VAL A 110 7.43 7.03 -3.93
N VAL A 111 7.13 6.72 -5.18
CA VAL A 111 7.33 5.43 -5.82
C VAL A 111 8.60 5.51 -6.65
N VAL A 112 9.48 4.53 -6.45
CA VAL A 112 10.73 4.37 -7.20
C VAL A 112 10.76 2.98 -7.84
N PRO A 113 11.56 2.78 -8.90
CA PRO A 113 11.90 1.43 -9.35
C PRO A 113 12.39 0.60 -8.17
#